data_AF-A0A9E4RM05-F1
#
_entry.id   AF-A0A9E4RM05-F1
#
_cell.length_a   1.000
_cell.length_b   1.000
_cell.length_c   1.000
_cell.angle_alpha   90.00
_cell.angle_beta   90.00
_cell.angle_gamma   90.00
#
_symmetry.space_group_name_H-M   'P 1'
#
loop_
_entity.id
_entity.type
_entity.pdbx_description
1 polymer ?
#
loop_
_entity_poly.entity_id
_entity_poly.type
_entity_poly.pdbx_seq_one_letter_code
_entity_poly.pdbx_strand_id
1 'polypeptide(L)'
;MEQLIFRIHQMLIEELDSDQIAALPSDERRSVVEGAAETLVKRELPNVGGITRDQIVARVVDEVVGLGPIDSLLRDPSISEIMVNGPEEVFFEREGILYLSDVRFRDQAHIMRVIERVIAPIGRRVDESSPMVDARLPDGSRVNVVIPPVAPKSPTITIRKFRADKMSMDDLVAATTLTPDMAEFLKACVKLKLNIIVSGGTGTGKTTFLNAMSEYIPENERILTIEDPMEIKIRQPHVVSLEARPANIDGKGEITQRDLLRNTLRMRPDRIIIGEVRGPEAFDMLNAMNTGHEGSLSTIHANSPRDALSRIENMVLMAS
;
A
#
# COMPACT_ATOMS: atom_id res chain seq x y z
N MET A 1 23.87 21.65 1.15
CA MET A 1 22.66 21.61 0.30
C MET A 1 21.39 21.55 1.14
N GLU A 2 21.26 20.60 2.07
CA GLU A 2 20.18 20.51 3.08
C GLU A 2 19.84 21.86 3.76
N GLN A 3 20.82 22.51 4.39
CA GLN A 3 20.63 23.80 5.08
C GLN A 3 20.15 24.92 4.14
N LEU A 4 20.53 24.85 2.87
CA LEU A 4 20.11 25.84 1.87
C LEU A 4 18.64 25.64 1.49
N ILE A 5 18.25 24.39 1.23
CA ILE A 5 16.87 24.01 0.94
C ILE A 5 15.97 24.40 2.10
N PHE A 6 16.40 24.12 3.34
CA PHE A 6 15.64 24.52 4.53
C PHE A 6 15.46 26.03 4.64
N ARG A 7 16.51 26.83 4.37
CA ARG A 7 16.42 28.29 4.38
C ARG A 7 15.41 28.80 3.36
N ILE A 8 15.50 28.32 2.12
CA ILE A 8 14.57 28.67 1.05
C ILE A 8 13.15 28.24 1.41
N HIS A 9 12.97 27.04 1.97
CA HIS A 9 11.69 26.54 2.45
C HIS A 9 11.08 27.42 3.55
N GLN A 10 11.85 27.90 4.54
CA GLN A 10 11.34 28.81 5.56
C GLN A 10 10.89 30.14 4.97
N MET A 11 11.71 30.75 4.11
CA MET A 11 11.34 31.98 3.41
C MET A 11 10.10 31.79 2.54
N LEU A 12 9.97 30.62 1.91
CA LEU A 12 8.82 30.28 1.09
C LEU A 12 7.55 30.13 1.92
N ILE A 13 7.61 29.52 3.10
CA ILE A 13 6.48 29.45 4.05
C ILE A 13 6.12 30.84 4.59
N GLU A 14 7.09 31.72 4.81
CA GLU A 14 6.82 33.09 5.28
C GLU A 14 6.17 33.96 4.20
N GLU A 15 6.55 33.78 2.93
CA GLU A 15 5.97 34.49 1.78
C GLU A 15 4.63 33.92 1.33
N LEU A 16 4.40 32.63 1.55
CA LEU A 16 3.17 31.94 1.18
C LEU A 16 2.19 31.92 2.34
N ASP A 17 1.00 32.48 2.12
CA ASP A 17 -0.10 32.36 3.07
C ASP A 17 -0.55 30.88 3.17
N SER A 18 -0.25 30.24 4.31
CA SER A 18 -0.52 28.82 4.55
C SER A 18 -2.00 28.46 4.37
N ASP A 19 -2.89 29.40 4.67
CA ASP A 19 -4.33 29.20 4.58
C ASP A 19 -4.81 29.22 3.11
N GLN A 20 -4.19 30.04 2.26
CA GLN A 20 -4.48 30.08 0.83
C GLN A 20 -3.99 28.81 0.12
N ILE A 21 -2.83 28.28 0.50
CA ILE A 21 -2.29 27.04 -0.06
C ILE A 21 -3.15 25.85 0.35
N ALA A 22 -3.52 25.76 1.62
CA ALA A 22 -4.37 24.67 2.10
C ALA A 22 -5.74 24.63 1.41
N ALA A 23 -6.27 25.79 1.01
CA ALA A 23 -7.54 25.92 0.31
C ALA A 23 -7.50 25.50 -1.18
N LEU A 24 -6.31 25.41 -1.79
CA LEU A 24 -6.16 25.04 -3.19
C LEU A 24 -6.31 23.52 -3.40
N PRO A 25 -6.87 23.08 -4.54
CA PRO A 25 -6.83 21.68 -4.97
C PRO A 25 -5.38 21.13 -4.97
N SER A 26 -5.21 19.84 -4.68
CA SER A 26 -3.89 19.19 -4.60
C SER A 26 -3.03 19.43 -5.84
N ASP A 27 -3.66 19.43 -7.00
CA ASP A 27 -3.00 19.48 -8.31
C ASP A 27 -2.53 20.91 -8.63
N GLU A 28 -3.26 21.92 -8.14
CA GLU A 28 -2.93 23.34 -8.31
C GLU A 28 -1.89 23.81 -7.28
N ARG A 29 -1.93 23.27 -6.06
CA ARG A 29 -0.99 23.58 -4.99
C ARG A 29 0.46 23.44 -5.42
N ARG A 30 0.79 22.34 -6.09
CA ARG A 30 2.17 22.08 -6.50
C ARG A 30 2.68 23.13 -7.47
N SER A 31 1.87 23.50 -8.46
CA SER A 31 2.23 24.53 -9.46
C SER A 31 2.41 25.92 -8.85
N VAL A 32 1.54 26.31 -7.91
CA VAL A 32 1.66 27.60 -7.20
C VAL A 32 2.93 27.65 -6.35
N VAL A 33 3.20 26.60 -5.57
CA VAL A 33 4.41 26.50 -4.75
C VAL A 33 5.66 26.48 -5.63
N GLU A 34 5.63 25.79 -6.77
CA GLU A 34 6.75 25.71 -7.72
C GLU A 34 7.07 27.09 -8.32
N GLY A 35 6.05 27.85 -8.77
CA GLY A 35 6.25 29.20 -9.29
C GLY A 35 6.82 30.17 -8.24
N ALA A 36 6.35 30.07 -7.00
CA ALA A 36 6.88 30.86 -5.88
C ALA A 36 8.33 30.44 -5.53
N ALA A 37 8.61 29.15 -5.46
CA ALA A 37 9.94 28.61 -5.20
C ALA A 37 10.94 29.00 -6.29
N GLU A 38 10.55 28.97 -7.57
CA GLU A 38 11.40 29.44 -8.66
C GLU A 38 11.77 30.92 -8.52
N THR A 39 10.78 31.76 -8.18
CA THR A 39 10.96 33.20 -8.03
C THR A 39 11.90 33.49 -6.87
N LEU A 40 11.70 32.81 -5.74
CA LEU A 40 12.52 32.94 -4.55
C LEU A 40 13.96 32.45 -4.79
N VAL A 41 14.14 31.29 -5.43
CA VAL A 41 15.47 30.75 -5.75
C VAL A 41 16.20 31.65 -6.75
N LYS A 42 15.52 32.21 -7.76
CA LYS A 42 16.13 33.18 -8.69
C LYS A 42 16.63 34.43 -7.96
N ARG A 43 15.90 34.89 -6.94
CA ARG A 43 16.23 36.08 -6.15
C ARG A 43 17.39 35.84 -5.18
N GLU A 44 17.31 34.77 -4.40
CA GLU A 44 18.27 34.48 -3.32
C GLU A 44 19.54 33.77 -3.81
N LEU A 45 19.46 33.06 -4.94
CA LEU A 45 20.55 32.27 -5.53
C LEU A 45 20.78 32.63 -7.00
N PRO A 46 21.08 33.91 -7.32
CA PRO A 46 21.23 34.37 -8.72
C PRO A 46 22.37 33.66 -9.46
N ASN A 47 23.39 33.20 -8.73
CA ASN A 47 24.59 32.54 -9.28
C ASN A 47 24.41 31.02 -9.46
N VAL A 48 23.30 30.43 -9.02
CA VAL A 48 22.99 29.01 -9.24
C VAL A 48 22.21 28.88 -10.54
N GLY A 49 22.80 28.26 -11.55
CA GLY A 49 22.21 28.11 -12.89
C GLY A 49 21.89 26.66 -13.27
N GLY A 50 21.06 26.50 -14.31
CA GLY A 50 20.75 25.22 -14.96
C GLY A 50 20.16 24.17 -14.01
N ILE A 51 20.61 22.92 -14.18
CA ILE A 51 20.10 21.71 -13.51
C ILE A 51 20.09 21.82 -11.98
N THR A 52 21.07 22.50 -11.38
CA THR A 52 21.16 22.65 -9.91
C THR A 52 20.04 23.51 -9.36
N ARG A 53 19.56 24.51 -10.11
CA ARG A 53 18.42 25.33 -9.71
C ARG A 53 17.15 24.49 -9.68
N ASP A 54 16.90 23.73 -10.74
CA ASP A 54 15.70 22.90 -10.87
C ASP A 54 15.65 21.83 -9.76
N GLN A 55 16.80 21.25 -9.41
CA GLN A 55 16.92 20.33 -8.27
C GLN A 55 16.60 20.99 -6.91
N ILE A 56 17.04 22.23 -6.69
CA ILE A 56 16.73 22.97 -5.45
C ILE A 56 15.24 23.28 -5.40
N VAL A 57 14.66 23.78 -6.50
CA VAL A 57 13.22 24.08 -6.59
C VAL A 57 12.41 22.82 -6.33
N ALA A 58 12.70 21.71 -7.00
CA ALA A 58 12.00 20.45 -6.81
C ALA A 58 12.03 19.98 -5.35
N ARG A 59 13.20 20.03 -4.69
CA ARG A 59 13.33 19.65 -3.28
C ARG A 59 12.60 20.58 -2.33
N VAL A 60 12.57 21.89 -2.59
CA VAL A 60 11.80 22.85 -1.79
C VAL A 60 10.30 22.61 -1.95
N VAL A 61 9.84 22.36 -3.17
CA VAL A 61 8.44 22.00 -3.46
C VAL A 61 8.06 20.73 -2.71
N ASP A 62 8.87 19.67 -2.80
CA ASP A 62 8.64 18.41 -2.07
C ASP A 62 8.58 18.62 -0.55
N GLU A 63 9.36 19.56 -0.02
CA GLU A 63 9.35 19.93 1.40
C GLU A 63 8.07 20.66 1.83
N VAL A 64 7.46 21.46 0.95
CA VAL A 64 6.24 22.23 1.24
C VAL A 64 4.97 21.40 1.01
N VAL A 65 4.87 20.73 -0.14
CA VAL A 65 3.64 20.07 -0.60
C VAL A 65 3.71 18.56 -0.64
N GLY A 66 4.91 17.98 -0.65
CA GLY A 66 5.13 16.54 -0.69
C GLY A 66 5.39 15.92 0.69
N LEU A 67 5.93 14.71 0.66
CA LEU A 67 6.35 13.98 1.86
C LEU A 67 7.80 14.27 2.27
N GLY A 68 8.28 15.48 1.95
CA GLY A 68 9.62 15.94 2.29
C GLY A 68 10.70 15.16 1.54
N PRO A 69 11.82 14.78 2.20
CA PRO A 69 12.98 14.20 1.52
C PRO A 69 12.68 12.87 0.79
N ILE A 70 11.68 12.11 1.25
CA ILE A 70 11.33 10.79 0.70
C ILE A 70 10.42 10.86 -0.54
N ASP A 71 9.92 12.04 -0.92
CA ASP A 71 9.00 12.21 -2.07
C ASP A 71 9.62 11.75 -3.40
N SER A 72 10.93 11.94 -3.55
CA SER A 72 11.70 11.44 -4.69
C SER A 72 11.71 9.91 -4.79
N LEU A 73 11.86 9.22 -3.65
CA LEU A 73 11.82 7.74 -3.58
C LEU A 73 10.41 7.21 -3.84
N LEU A 74 9.39 7.92 -3.35
CA LEU A 74 7.99 7.55 -3.58
C LEU A 74 7.61 7.60 -5.05
N ARG A 75 8.10 8.59 -5.80
CA ARG A 75 7.81 8.72 -7.24
C ARG A 75 8.55 7.72 -8.12
N ASP A 76 9.65 7.14 -7.67
CA ASP A 76 10.40 6.15 -8.46
C ASP A 76 9.63 4.81 -8.54
N PRO A 77 9.09 4.42 -9.71
CA PRO A 77 8.28 3.20 -9.84
C PRO A 77 9.05 1.90 -9.57
N SER A 78 10.38 1.93 -9.66
CA SER A 78 11.22 0.75 -9.35
C SER A 78 11.26 0.42 -7.86
N ILE A 79 11.02 1.41 -6.99
CA ILE A 79 11.02 1.25 -5.53
C ILE A 79 9.67 0.71 -5.07
N SER A 80 9.68 -0.36 -4.26
CA SER A 80 8.48 -0.98 -3.66
C SER A 80 8.26 -0.60 -2.21
N GLU A 81 9.32 -0.32 -1.45
CA GLU A 81 9.23 -0.05 -0.03
C GLU A 81 10.23 1.02 0.39
N ILE A 82 9.86 1.85 1.35
CA ILE A 82 10.69 2.92 1.92
C ILE A 82 10.59 2.82 3.44
N MET A 83 11.73 2.82 4.12
CA MET A 83 11.82 2.73 5.58
C MET A 83 12.67 3.87 6.12
N VAL A 84 12.07 4.72 6.95
CA VAL A 84 12.75 5.79 7.69
C VAL A 84 12.89 5.31 9.13
N ASN A 85 14.12 4.99 9.54
CA ASN A 85 14.44 4.54 10.90
C ASN A 85 15.03 5.66 11.78
N GLY A 86 15.37 6.78 11.16
CA GLY A 86 15.89 7.98 11.82
C GLY A 86 16.38 8.99 10.79
N PRO A 87 16.95 10.13 11.24
CA PRO A 87 17.31 11.23 10.34
C PRO A 87 18.33 10.84 9.26
N GLU A 88 19.26 9.96 9.62
CA GLU A 88 20.33 9.49 8.76
C GLU A 88 20.11 8.07 8.20
N GLU A 89 19.02 7.42 8.60
CA GLU A 89 18.77 6.00 8.34
C GLU A 89 17.51 5.82 7.49
N VAL A 90 17.62 6.14 6.20
CA VAL A 90 16.56 5.95 5.20
C VAL A 90 16.95 4.79 4.27
N PHE A 91 16.14 3.75 4.26
CA PHE A 91 16.29 2.59 3.38
C PHE A 91 15.19 2.55 2.32
N PHE A 92 15.47 1.89 1.21
CA PHE A 92 14.45 1.57 0.21
C PHE A 92 14.68 0.16 -0.35
N GLU A 93 13.61 -0.47 -0.82
CA GLU A 93 13.65 -1.77 -1.48
C GLU A 93 13.43 -1.60 -2.98
N ARG A 94 14.32 -2.22 -3.77
CA ARG A 94 14.20 -2.34 -5.22
C ARG A 94 14.52 -3.79 -5.61
N GLU A 95 13.61 -4.42 -6.34
CA GLU A 95 13.75 -5.80 -6.83
C GLU A 95 14.09 -6.84 -5.73
N GLY A 96 13.52 -6.65 -4.53
CA GLY A 96 13.72 -7.50 -3.36
C GLY A 96 15.00 -7.21 -2.57
N ILE A 97 15.80 -6.22 -2.99
CA ILE A 97 17.07 -5.87 -2.36
C ILE A 97 16.92 -4.54 -1.61
N LEU A 98 17.38 -4.51 -0.35
CA LEU A 98 17.40 -3.31 0.49
C LEU A 98 18.66 -2.48 0.25
N TYR A 99 18.48 -1.18 0.08
CA TYR A 99 19.53 -0.21 -0.13
C TYR A 99 19.43 0.91 0.91
N LEU A 100 20.58 1.38 1.39
CA LEU A 100 20.66 2.63 2.15
C LEU A 100 20.60 3.80 1.15
N SER A 101 19.65 4.71 1.36
CA SER A 101 19.48 5.92 0.55
C SER A 101 20.51 6.98 0.93
N ASP A 102 20.75 7.94 0.03
CA ASP A 102 21.42 9.22 0.34
C ASP A 102 20.45 10.29 0.86
N VAL A 103 19.15 10.00 0.87
CA VAL A 103 18.11 10.86 1.43
C VAL A 103 18.29 10.97 2.94
N ARG A 104 18.15 12.20 3.46
CA ARG A 104 18.32 12.53 4.88
C ARG A 104 17.19 13.42 5.36
N PHE A 105 16.81 13.25 6.62
CA PHE A 105 16.01 14.23 7.34
C PHE A 105 16.94 15.06 8.22
N ARG A 106 16.62 16.34 8.38
CA ARG A 106 17.36 17.25 9.24
C ARG A 106 17.46 16.78 10.71
N ASP A 107 16.34 16.35 11.28
CA ASP A 107 16.23 15.96 12.69
C ASP A 107 14.95 15.14 12.91
N GLN A 108 14.77 14.62 14.13
CA GLN A 108 13.58 13.85 14.51
C GLN A 108 12.29 14.68 14.43
N ALA A 109 12.37 15.98 14.72
CA ALA A 109 11.23 16.89 14.62
C ALA A 109 10.77 17.06 13.15
N HIS A 110 11.69 16.93 12.19
CA HIS A 110 11.34 16.91 10.78
C HIS A 110 10.55 15.66 10.40
N ILE A 111 10.98 14.48 10.87
CA ILE A 111 10.24 13.24 10.67
C ILE A 111 8.83 13.36 11.24
N MET A 112 8.68 13.92 12.45
CA MET A 112 7.37 14.17 13.07
C MET A 112 6.46 15.07 12.22
N ARG A 113 6.98 16.17 11.65
CA ARG A 113 6.20 17.03 10.74
C ARG A 113 5.78 16.30 9.45
N VAL A 114 6.58 15.38 8.95
CA VAL A 114 6.19 14.53 7.81
C VAL A 114 5.11 13.54 8.23
N ILE A 115 5.25 12.90 9.38
CA ILE A 115 4.24 12.01 9.96
C ILE A 115 2.89 12.73 10.11
N GLU A 116 2.87 13.94 10.68
CA GLU A 116 1.64 14.72 10.85
C GLU A 116 0.95 15.00 9.51
N ARG A 117 1.72 15.35 8.47
CA ARG A 117 1.20 15.57 7.11
C ARG A 117 0.66 14.31 6.45
N VAL A 118 1.28 13.15 6.70
CA VAL A 118 0.80 11.85 6.23
C VAL A 118 -0.51 11.47 6.90
N ILE A 119 -0.59 11.66 8.22
CA ILE A 119 -1.65 11.09 9.05
C ILE A 119 -2.88 12.00 9.13
N ALA A 120 -2.72 13.33 9.12
CA ALA A 120 -3.82 14.28 9.28
C ALA A 120 -4.93 14.14 8.22
N PRO A 121 -4.65 14.00 6.90
CA PRO A 121 -5.69 13.82 5.88
C PRO A 121 -6.48 12.51 6.03
N ILE A 122 -5.90 11.51 6.71
CA ILE A 122 -6.50 10.18 6.90
C ILE A 122 -7.47 10.19 8.11
N GLY A 123 -7.50 11.28 8.88
CA GLY A 123 -8.34 11.40 10.08
C GLY A 123 -7.88 10.49 11.23
N ARG A 124 -6.61 10.06 11.21
CA ARG A 124 -5.97 9.31 12.29
C ARG A 124 -5.15 10.28 13.16
N ARG A 125 -4.74 9.82 14.34
CA ARG A 125 -3.88 10.57 15.27
C ARG A 125 -2.72 9.68 15.71
N VAL A 126 -1.57 10.31 15.92
CA VAL A 126 -0.38 9.67 16.48
C VAL A 126 0.23 10.63 17.49
N ASP A 127 0.28 10.20 18.75
CA ASP A 127 0.78 10.97 19.88
C ASP A 127 1.25 10.00 20.99
N GLU A 128 1.74 10.51 22.11
CA GLU A 128 2.29 9.66 23.19
C GLU A 128 1.26 8.66 23.77
N SER A 129 -0.04 8.94 23.65
CA SER A 129 -1.11 8.04 24.09
C SER A 129 -1.44 6.96 23.06
N SER A 130 -1.21 7.24 21.77
CA SER A 130 -1.39 6.33 20.64
C SER A 130 -0.16 6.40 19.73
N PRO A 131 0.97 5.81 20.14
CA PRO A 131 2.27 6.03 19.49
C PRO A 131 2.48 5.21 18.21
N MET A 132 1.46 4.47 17.76
CA MET A 132 1.50 3.60 16.60
C MET A 132 0.27 3.86 15.73
N VAL A 133 0.47 3.94 14.42
CA VAL A 133 -0.63 4.05 13.47
C VAL A 133 -0.33 3.31 12.18
N ASP A 134 -1.31 2.54 11.75
CA ASP A 134 -1.38 1.95 10.41
C ASP A 134 -2.44 2.69 9.60
N ALA A 135 -2.07 3.10 8.38
CA ALA A 135 -2.92 3.89 7.53
C ALA A 135 -2.67 3.63 6.04
N ARG A 136 -3.56 4.17 5.20
CA ARG A 136 -3.45 4.09 3.74
C ARG A 136 -3.38 5.48 3.15
N LEU A 137 -2.36 5.69 2.32
CA LEU A 137 -2.16 6.90 1.55
C LEU A 137 -3.15 7.01 0.39
N PRO A 138 -3.42 8.22 -0.15
CA PRO A 138 -4.37 8.41 -1.26
C PRO A 138 -4.05 7.60 -2.52
N ASP A 139 -2.78 7.27 -2.76
CA ASP A 139 -2.29 6.44 -3.87
C ASP A 139 -2.51 4.93 -3.64
N GLY A 140 -3.04 4.53 -2.47
CA GLY A 140 -3.24 3.15 -2.06
C GLY A 140 -2.08 2.54 -1.29
N SER A 141 -0.95 3.24 -1.18
CA SER A 141 0.23 2.78 -0.46
C SER A 141 -0.09 2.64 1.04
N ARG A 142 0.52 1.64 1.68
CA ARG A 142 0.36 1.41 3.12
C ARG A 142 1.45 2.16 3.85
N VAL A 143 1.08 2.83 4.94
CA VAL A 143 2.03 3.50 5.82
C VAL A 143 1.85 3.00 7.25
N ASN A 144 2.95 2.59 7.85
CA ASN A 144 3.06 2.31 9.28
C ASN A 144 3.96 3.37 9.89
N VAL A 145 3.53 3.92 11.03
CA VAL A 145 4.30 4.90 11.80
C VAL A 145 4.37 4.45 13.25
N VAL A 146 5.57 4.57 13.83
CA VAL A 146 5.80 4.35 15.26
C VAL A 146 6.63 5.50 15.81
N ILE A 147 6.19 6.12 16.92
CA ILE A 147 6.89 7.25 17.55
C ILE A 147 7.39 6.89 18.95
N PRO A 148 8.32 7.68 19.53
CA PRO A 148 8.67 7.55 20.94
C PRO A 148 7.42 7.63 21.86
N PRO A 149 7.39 6.89 22.98
CA PRO A 149 8.48 6.08 23.54
C PRO A 149 8.60 4.66 22.95
N VAL A 150 7.68 4.21 22.08
CA VAL A 150 7.70 2.84 21.52
C VAL A 150 8.87 2.64 20.56
N ALA A 151 9.21 3.67 19.79
CA ALA A 151 10.46 3.75 19.02
C ALA A 151 11.46 4.67 19.75
N PRO A 152 12.24 4.18 20.73
CA PRO A 152 13.03 5.05 21.63
C PRO A 152 14.15 5.82 20.94
N LYS A 153 14.62 5.35 19.79
CA LYS A 153 15.71 6.01 19.04
C LYS A 153 15.21 7.19 18.23
N SER A 154 14.14 7.01 17.47
CA SER A 154 13.61 8.00 16.53
C SER A 154 12.20 7.60 16.09
N PRO A 155 11.33 8.55 15.71
CA PRO A 155 10.13 8.24 14.96
C PRO A 155 10.45 7.46 13.69
N THR A 156 9.68 6.43 13.39
CA THR A 156 9.86 5.59 12.20
C THR A 156 8.66 5.68 11.26
N ILE A 157 8.94 5.51 9.96
CA ILE A 157 7.93 5.46 8.90
C ILE A 157 8.28 4.27 8.00
N THR A 158 7.35 3.37 7.78
CA THR A 158 7.47 2.33 6.75
C THR A 158 6.36 2.53 5.73
N ILE A 159 6.73 2.82 4.48
CA ILE A 159 5.79 2.94 3.36
C ILE A 159 5.99 1.76 2.42
N ARG A 160 4.97 0.91 2.33
CA ARG A 160 4.90 -0.14 1.32
C ARG A 160 4.05 0.38 0.17
N LYS A 161 4.72 0.68 -0.95
CA LYS A 161 4.06 1.29 -2.10
C LYS A 161 3.04 0.34 -2.70
N PHE A 162 1.91 0.91 -3.10
CA PHE A 162 0.96 0.18 -3.91
C PHE A 162 1.55 0.00 -5.31
N ARG A 163 2.00 -1.22 -5.63
CA ARG A 163 2.43 -1.55 -6.99
C ARG A 163 1.20 -1.76 -7.86
N ALA A 164 1.07 -0.91 -8.89
CA ALA A 164 0.04 -1.03 -9.91
C ALA A 164 0.36 -2.15 -10.94
N ASP A 165 1.58 -2.71 -10.92
CA ASP A 165 2.01 -3.70 -11.91
C ASP A 165 1.33 -5.05 -11.69
N LYS A 166 0.32 -5.27 -12.54
CA LYS A 166 -0.40 -6.52 -12.68
C LYS A 166 0.35 -7.37 -13.70
N MET A 167 1.04 -8.41 -13.24
CA MET A 167 1.45 -9.45 -14.17
C MET A 167 0.19 -10.17 -14.64
N SER A 168 -0.07 -10.13 -15.95
CA SER A 168 -1.03 -11.01 -16.60
C SER A 168 -0.50 -12.45 -16.58
N MET A 169 -1.36 -13.41 -16.90
CA MET A 169 -0.91 -14.79 -17.04
C MET A 169 0.17 -14.93 -18.12
N ASP A 170 0.08 -14.17 -19.21
CA ASP A 170 1.07 -14.16 -20.30
C ASP A 170 2.41 -13.59 -19.82
N ASP A 171 2.40 -12.57 -18.97
CA ASP A 171 3.61 -12.01 -18.36
C ASP A 171 4.29 -13.04 -17.45
N LEU A 172 3.52 -13.83 -16.70
CA LEU A 172 4.05 -14.89 -15.84
C LEU A 172 4.66 -16.04 -16.66
N VAL A 173 4.07 -16.38 -17.81
CA VAL A 173 4.64 -17.34 -18.75
C VAL A 173 5.92 -16.79 -19.38
N ALA A 174 5.93 -15.53 -19.81
CA ALA A 174 7.11 -14.86 -20.36
C ALA A 174 8.25 -14.77 -19.33
N ALA A 175 7.92 -14.53 -18.06
CA ALA A 175 8.85 -14.56 -16.94
C ALA A 175 9.25 -15.98 -16.50
N THR A 176 8.80 -17.03 -17.20
CA THR A 176 9.08 -18.45 -16.91
C THR A 176 8.61 -18.91 -15.52
N THR A 177 7.65 -18.20 -14.91
CA THR A 177 7.07 -18.57 -13.62
C THR A 177 6.21 -19.84 -13.72
N LEU A 178 5.55 -20.03 -14.87
CA LEU A 178 4.82 -21.25 -15.22
C LEU A 178 4.92 -21.53 -16.73
N THR A 179 4.60 -22.76 -17.12
CA THR A 179 4.55 -23.15 -18.53
C THR A 179 3.24 -22.69 -19.20
N PRO A 180 3.22 -22.53 -20.53
CA PRO A 180 1.98 -22.26 -21.27
C PRO A 180 0.88 -23.29 -21.02
N ASP A 181 1.23 -24.58 -20.95
CA ASP A 181 0.28 -25.66 -20.68
C ASP A 181 -0.36 -25.53 -19.29
N MET A 182 0.43 -25.12 -18.28
CA MET A 182 -0.08 -24.88 -16.93
C MET A 182 -1.02 -23.65 -16.91
N ALA A 183 -0.69 -22.60 -17.67
CA ALA A 183 -1.54 -21.43 -17.78
C ALA A 183 -2.92 -21.79 -18.39
N GLU A 184 -2.94 -22.59 -19.46
CA GLU A 184 -4.20 -23.02 -20.09
C GLU A 184 -4.99 -23.97 -19.16
N PHE A 185 -4.32 -24.84 -18.42
CA PHE A 185 -4.95 -25.68 -17.40
C PHE A 185 -5.61 -24.84 -16.30
N LEU A 186 -4.90 -23.87 -15.73
CA LEU A 186 -5.44 -23.00 -14.67
C LEU A 186 -6.61 -22.14 -15.17
N LYS A 187 -6.51 -21.62 -16.39
CA LYS A 187 -7.61 -20.92 -17.06
C LYS A 187 -8.85 -21.80 -17.20
N ALA A 188 -8.69 -23.06 -17.59
CA ALA A 188 -9.80 -24.01 -17.63
C ALA A 188 -10.39 -24.24 -16.22
N CYS A 189 -9.56 -24.42 -15.20
CA CYS A 189 -9.99 -24.57 -13.80
C CYS A 189 -10.83 -23.36 -13.32
N VAL A 190 -10.39 -22.14 -13.61
CA VAL A 190 -11.11 -20.91 -13.25
C VAL A 190 -12.47 -20.86 -13.95
N LYS A 191 -12.51 -21.10 -15.27
CA LYS A 191 -13.76 -21.09 -16.06
C LYS A 191 -14.74 -22.19 -15.63
N LEU A 192 -14.24 -23.34 -15.19
CA LEU A 192 -15.03 -24.46 -14.68
C LEU A 192 -15.42 -24.31 -13.19
N LYS A 193 -15.17 -23.14 -12.58
CA LYS A 193 -15.52 -22.86 -11.17
C LYS A 193 -14.88 -23.83 -10.17
N LEU A 194 -13.66 -24.29 -10.43
CA LEU A 194 -12.91 -25.01 -9.40
C LEU A 194 -12.44 -24.03 -8.31
N ASN A 195 -12.58 -24.44 -7.05
CA ASN A 195 -12.02 -23.70 -5.92
C ASN A 195 -10.50 -23.84 -5.94
N ILE A 196 -9.77 -22.73 -5.86
CA ILE A 196 -8.31 -22.72 -5.97
C ILE A 196 -7.71 -21.96 -4.78
N ILE A 197 -6.75 -22.59 -4.12
CA ILE A 197 -5.96 -21.99 -3.05
C ILE A 197 -4.51 -21.88 -3.49
N VAL A 198 -3.97 -20.65 -3.47
CA VAL A 198 -2.57 -20.34 -3.80
C VAL A 198 -1.75 -20.28 -2.51
N SER A 199 -0.85 -21.23 -2.33
CA SER A 199 0.07 -21.27 -1.18
C SER A 199 1.47 -20.73 -1.52
N GLY A 200 2.13 -20.11 -0.55
CA GLY A 200 3.51 -19.64 -0.68
C GLY A 200 3.97 -18.74 0.46
N GLY A 201 5.28 -18.48 0.55
CA GLY A 201 5.87 -17.59 1.56
C GLY A 201 5.51 -16.12 1.38
N THR A 202 5.94 -15.28 2.32
CA THR A 202 5.87 -13.80 2.16
C THR A 202 6.70 -13.36 0.96
N GLY A 203 6.16 -12.47 0.13
CA GLY A 203 6.87 -11.91 -1.03
C GLY A 203 6.98 -12.83 -2.25
N THR A 204 6.42 -14.04 -2.22
CA THR A 204 6.56 -15.00 -3.35
C THR A 204 5.52 -14.80 -4.48
N GLY A 205 4.81 -13.66 -4.52
CA GLY A 205 3.89 -13.34 -5.60
C GLY A 205 2.51 -14.03 -5.56
N LYS A 206 2.04 -14.53 -4.41
CA LYS A 206 0.72 -15.20 -4.29
C LYS A 206 -0.45 -14.35 -4.82
N THR A 207 -0.55 -13.11 -4.34
CA THR A 207 -1.60 -12.17 -4.74
C THR A 207 -1.50 -11.82 -6.23
N THR A 208 -0.28 -11.69 -6.74
CA THR A 208 -0.03 -11.48 -8.18
C THR A 208 -0.55 -12.65 -9.00
N PHE A 209 -0.27 -13.89 -8.59
CA PHE A 209 -0.73 -15.08 -9.28
C PHE A 209 -2.25 -15.26 -9.20
N LEU A 210 -2.85 -14.96 -8.04
CA LEU A 210 -4.30 -14.92 -7.87
C LEU A 210 -4.93 -13.88 -8.80
N ASN A 211 -4.39 -12.66 -8.86
CA ASN A 211 -4.86 -11.61 -9.77
C ASN A 211 -4.80 -12.07 -11.23
N ALA A 212 -3.70 -12.67 -11.67
CA ALA A 212 -3.56 -13.20 -13.03
C ALA A 212 -4.60 -14.29 -13.36
N MET A 213 -4.88 -15.20 -12.42
CA MET A 213 -5.94 -16.19 -12.59
C MET A 213 -7.33 -15.57 -12.62
N SER A 214 -7.58 -14.52 -11.82
CA SER A 214 -8.88 -13.87 -11.74
C SER A 214 -9.33 -13.24 -13.07
N GLU A 215 -8.39 -12.90 -13.98
CA GLU A 215 -8.69 -12.38 -15.32
C GLU A 215 -9.49 -13.37 -16.19
N TYR A 216 -9.46 -14.67 -15.86
CA TYR A 216 -10.20 -15.70 -16.58
C TYR A 216 -11.61 -15.96 -16.05
N ILE A 217 -12.04 -15.27 -14.99
CA ILE A 217 -13.43 -15.32 -14.53
C ILE A 217 -14.32 -14.71 -15.61
N PRO A 218 -15.39 -15.40 -16.05
CA PRO A 218 -16.34 -14.86 -17.02
C PRO A 218 -16.92 -13.49 -16.62
N GLU A 219 -17.05 -12.59 -17.58
CA GLU A 219 -17.48 -11.19 -17.34
C GLU A 219 -18.93 -11.06 -16.83
N ASN A 220 -19.74 -12.10 -17.00
CA ASN A 220 -21.13 -12.14 -16.53
C ASN A 220 -21.29 -12.58 -15.08
N GLU A 221 -20.19 -12.87 -14.37
CA GLU A 221 -20.21 -13.26 -12.96
C GLU A 221 -20.05 -12.05 -12.03
N ARG A 222 -20.85 -12.03 -10.95
CA ARG A 222 -20.71 -11.08 -9.85
C ARG A 222 -19.66 -11.57 -8.85
N ILE A 223 -18.60 -10.79 -8.69
CA ILE A 223 -17.45 -11.17 -7.88
C ILE A 223 -17.39 -10.29 -6.63
N LEU A 224 -17.25 -10.92 -5.46
CA LEU A 224 -17.01 -10.22 -4.21
C LEU A 224 -15.60 -10.51 -3.70
N THR A 225 -14.81 -9.47 -3.46
CA THR A 225 -13.47 -9.62 -2.84
C THR A 225 -13.51 -9.21 -1.37
N ILE A 226 -12.79 -9.96 -0.53
CA ILE A 226 -12.63 -9.70 0.90
C ILE A 226 -11.15 -9.70 1.20
N GLU A 227 -10.64 -8.61 1.76
CA GLU A 227 -9.20 -8.43 1.94
C GLU A 227 -8.87 -7.71 3.23
N ASP A 228 -7.67 -7.94 3.74
CA ASP A 228 -7.11 -7.24 4.88
C ASP A 228 -5.61 -7.03 4.67
N PRO A 229 -5.18 -5.82 4.23
CA PRO A 229 -5.90 -4.78 3.49
C PRO A 229 -6.07 -5.09 1.98
N MET A 230 -6.87 -4.30 1.23
CA MET A 230 -7.06 -4.50 -0.22
C MET A 230 -5.77 -4.41 -1.06
N GLU A 231 -5.57 -5.37 -1.96
CA GLU A 231 -4.49 -5.48 -2.95
C GLU A 231 -5.01 -5.99 -4.31
N ILE A 232 -6.08 -6.81 -4.31
CA ILE A 232 -6.65 -7.45 -5.49
C ILE A 232 -7.33 -6.41 -6.37
N LYS A 233 -7.10 -6.52 -7.68
CA LYS A 233 -7.68 -5.63 -8.69
C LYS A 233 -8.22 -6.42 -9.87
N ILE A 234 -9.43 -6.90 -9.70
CA ILE A 234 -10.21 -7.66 -10.67
C ILE A 234 -10.69 -6.72 -11.80
N ARG A 235 -10.59 -7.17 -13.05
CA ARG A 235 -10.93 -6.37 -14.24
C ARG A 235 -12.39 -6.53 -14.70
N GLN A 236 -13.06 -7.57 -14.23
CA GLN A 236 -14.45 -7.88 -14.57
C GLN A 236 -15.37 -6.71 -14.19
N PRO A 237 -16.47 -6.52 -14.93
CA PRO A 237 -17.34 -5.35 -14.76
C PRO A 237 -18.14 -5.37 -13.45
N HIS A 238 -18.46 -6.57 -12.91
CA HIS A 238 -19.36 -6.70 -11.75
C HIS A 238 -18.62 -7.11 -10.47
N VAL A 239 -17.74 -6.23 -9.99
CA VAL A 239 -16.91 -6.48 -8.79
C VAL A 239 -17.37 -5.61 -7.63
N VAL A 240 -17.46 -6.20 -6.43
CA VAL A 240 -17.61 -5.47 -5.16
C VAL A 240 -16.46 -5.84 -4.24
N SER A 241 -15.67 -4.86 -3.85
CA SER A 241 -14.52 -5.06 -2.96
C SER A 241 -14.82 -4.63 -1.53
N LEU A 242 -14.46 -5.49 -0.58
CA LEU A 242 -14.66 -5.30 0.84
C LEU A 242 -13.31 -5.39 1.56
N GLU A 243 -13.06 -4.44 2.45
CA GLU A 243 -11.83 -4.36 3.24
C GLU A 243 -12.15 -4.54 4.72
N ALA A 244 -11.42 -5.43 5.38
CA ALA A 244 -11.46 -5.54 6.83
C ALA A 244 -10.98 -4.23 7.45
N ARG A 245 -11.55 -3.90 8.61
CA ARG A 245 -11.22 -2.66 9.32
C ARG A 245 -10.81 -3.00 10.74
N PRO A 246 -9.59 -2.66 11.18
CA PRO A 246 -9.23 -2.83 12.58
C PRO A 246 -10.10 -1.92 13.47
N ALA A 247 -10.15 -2.23 14.76
CA ALA A 247 -10.78 -1.36 15.74
C ALA A 247 -10.20 0.07 15.68
N ASN A 248 -11.02 1.06 16.03
CA ASN A 248 -10.53 2.41 16.29
C ASN A 248 -9.71 2.45 17.59
N ILE A 249 -9.17 3.62 17.92
CA ILE A 249 -8.34 3.83 19.12
C ILE A 249 -9.09 3.45 20.41
N ASP A 250 -10.42 3.58 20.42
CA ASP A 250 -11.29 3.19 21.54
C ASP A 250 -11.64 1.68 21.57
N GLY A 251 -11.02 0.87 20.71
CA GLY A 251 -11.31 -0.56 20.60
C GLY A 251 -12.67 -0.89 19.96
N LYS A 252 -13.29 0.06 19.25
CA LYS A 252 -14.63 -0.08 18.66
C LYS A 252 -14.61 -0.15 17.14
N GLY A 253 -15.66 -0.77 16.59
CA GLY A 253 -15.91 -0.75 15.15
C GLY A 253 -14.96 -1.61 14.33
N GLU A 254 -14.33 -2.62 14.94
CA GLU A 254 -13.66 -3.68 14.20
C GLU A 254 -14.64 -4.36 13.25
N ILE A 255 -14.18 -4.65 12.03
CA ILE A 255 -14.88 -5.45 11.03
C ILE A 255 -13.87 -6.46 10.53
N THR A 256 -14.03 -7.72 10.91
CA THR A 256 -13.09 -8.79 10.55
C THR A 256 -13.38 -9.33 9.15
N GLN A 257 -12.40 -10.04 8.55
CA GLN A 257 -12.64 -10.78 7.30
C GLN A 257 -13.81 -11.77 7.44
N ARG A 258 -13.96 -12.39 8.62
CA ARG A 258 -15.06 -13.31 8.92
C ARG A 258 -16.43 -12.62 8.87
N ASP A 259 -16.53 -11.41 9.42
CA ASP A 259 -17.76 -10.61 9.38
C ASP A 259 -18.14 -10.25 7.95
N LEU A 260 -17.16 -9.82 7.16
CA LEU A 260 -17.34 -9.52 5.74
C LEU A 260 -17.80 -10.75 4.97
N LEU A 261 -17.14 -11.89 5.17
CA LEU A 261 -17.47 -13.15 4.50
C LEU A 261 -18.91 -13.58 4.76
N ARG A 262 -19.36 -13.55 6.02
CA ARG A 262 -20.76 -13.82 6.36
C ARG A 262 -21.74 -12.84 5.70
N ASN A 263 -21.37 -11.57 5.61
CA ASN A 263 -22.18 -10.57 4.93
C ASN A 263 -22.25 -10.82 3.41
N THR A 264 -21.16 -11.25 2.79
CA THR A 264 -21.11 -11.50 1.33
C THR A 264 -22.10 -12.55 0.86
N LEU A 265 -22.39 -13.56 1.69
CA LEU A 265 -23.38 -14.59 1.37
C LEU A 265 -24.80 -14.04 1.14
N ARG A 266 -25.09 -12.82 1.61
CA ARG A 266 -26.38 -12.12 1.38
C ARG A 266 -26.37 -11.19 0.17
N MET A 267 -25.21 -11.03 -0.48
CA MET A 267 -25.00 -10.07 -1.57
C MET A 267 -25.12 -10.71 -2.96
N ARG A 268 -25.62 -11.97 -3.01
CA ARG A 268 -25.77 -12.80 -4.22
C ARG A 268 -24.48 -12.86 -5.07
N PRO A 269 -23.34 -13.30 -4.51
CA PRO A 269 -22.12 -13.46 -5.30
C PRO A 269 -22.22 -14.70 -6.20
N ASP A 270 -21.67 -14.63 -7.41
CA ASP A 270 -21.33 -15.82 -8.19
C ASP A 270 -20.00 -16.42 -7.73
N ARG A 271 -19.06 -15.56 -7.26
CA ARG A 271 -17.77 -15.93 -6.68
C ARG A 271 -17.40 -15.07 -5.49
N ILE A 272 -16.74 -15.69 -4.53
CA ILE A 272 -16.11 -15.01 -3.41
C ILE A 272 -14.61 -15.23 -3.50
N ILE A 273 -13.86 -14.14 -3.42
CA ILE A 273 -12.40 -14.16 -3.46
C ILE A 273 -11.88 -13.57 -2.16
N ILE A 274 -11.02 -14.31 -1.48
CA ILE A 274 -10.43 -13.89 -0.21
C ILE A 274 -8.96 -13.61 -0.47
N GLY A 275 -8.50 -12.41 -0.12
CA GLY A 275 -7.12 -11.97 -0.36
C GLY A 275 -6.11 -12.93 0.22
N GLU A 276 -6.20 -13.17 1.52
CA GLU A 276 -5.40 -14.15 2.23
C GLU A 276 -6.15 -14.62 3.48
N VAL A 277 -6.29 -15.94 3.62
CA VAL A 277 -6.88 -16.56 4.81
C VAL A 277 -5.79 -16.75 5.86
N ARG A 278 -6.04 -16.20 7.05
CA ARG A 278 -5.11 -16.12 8.18
C ARG A 278 -5.70 -16.68 9.48
N GLY A 279 -7.01 -16.90 9.55
CA GLY A 279 -7.68 -17.21 10.80
C GLY A 279 -9.08 -17.80 10.66
N PRO A 280 -9.97 -17.54 11.64
CA PRO A 280 -11.29 -18.16 11.76
C PRO A 280 -12.21 -18.07 10.54
N GLU A 281 -11.99 -17.09 9.65
CA GLU A 281 -12.71 -16.97 8.38
C GLU A 281 -12.53 -18.18 7.46
N ALA A 282 -11.49 -19.00 7.67
CA ALA A 282 -11.27 -20.25 6.94
C ALA A 282 -12.50 -21.19 6.98
N PHE A 283 -13.19 -21.26 8.12
CA PHE A 283 -14.40 -22.09 8.25
C PHE A 283 -15.54 -21.57 7.38
N ASP A 284 -15.84 -20.27 7.46
CA ASP A 284 -16.89 -19.65 6.66
C ASP A 284 -16.53 -19.71 5.15
N MET A 285 -15.24 -19.65 4.79
CA MET A 285 -14.77 -19.82 3.41
C MET A 285 -15.07 -21.21 2.88
N LEU A 286 -14.68 -22.26 3.61
CA LEU A 286 -14.94 -23.63 3.20
C LEU A 286 -16.43 -23.91 3.11
N ASN A 287 -17.23 -23.35 4.03
CA ASN A 287 -18.68 -23.44 3.93
C ASN A 287 -19.20 -22.77 2.66
N ALA A 288 -18.76 -21.55 2.35
CA ALA A 288 -19.17 -20.86 1.12
C ALA A 288 -18.81 -21.68 -0.13
N MET A 289 -17.58 -22.19 -0.21
CA MET A 289 -17.09 -23.07 -1.27
C MET A 289 -17.92 -24.34 -1.44
N ASN A 290 -18.46 -24.88 -0.35
CA ASN A 290 -19.32 -26.07 -0.36
C ASN A 290 -20.81 -25.75 -0.58
N THR A 291 -21.24 -24.50 -0.38
CA THR A 291 -22.66 -24.11 -0.37
C THR A 291 -22.99 -23.13 -1.50
N GLY A 292 -22.70 -23.55 -2.74
CA GLY A 292 -23.20 -22.86 -3.94
C GLY A 292 -22.39 -21.65 -4.38
N HIS A 293 -21.22 -21.40 -3.78
CA HIS A 293 -20.28 -20.35 -4.21
C HIS A 293 -18.98 -20.97 -4.74
N GLU A 294 -19.14 -21.80 -5.76
CA GLU A 294 -18.04 -22.48 -6.45
C GLU A 294 -17.12 -21.47 -7.16
N GLY A 295 -15.90 -21.90 -7.46
CA GLY A 295 -14.94 -21.08 -8.19
C GLY A 295 -14.29 -19.98 -7.35
N SER A 296 -14.35 -20.13 -6.03
CA SER A 296 -13.73 -19.22 -5.07
C SER A 296 -12.20 -19.32 -5.14
N LEU A 297 -11.53 -18.18 -5.04
CA LEU A 297 -10.06 -18.09 -5.06
C LEU A 297 -9.58 -17.55 -3.72
N SER A 298 -8.49 -18.10 -3.19
CA SER A 298 -7.84 -17.54 -2.01
C SER A 298 -6.33 -17.74 -2.02
N THR A 299 -5.61 -16.93 -1.26
CA THR A 299 -4.22 -17.23 -0.91
C THR A 299 -4.07 -17.70 0.54
N ILE A 300 -2.97 -18.38 0.83
CA ILE A 300 -2.58 -18.79 2.18
C ILE A 300 -1.05 -18.78 2.32
N HIS A 301 -0.55 -18.35 3.47
CA HIS A 301 0.87 -18.51 3.77
C HIS A 301 1.19 -19.95 4.18
N ALA A 302 1.87 -20.69 3.31
CA ALA A 302 2.31 -22.06 3.57
C ALA A 302 3.52 -22.41 2.70
N ASN A 303 4.38 -23.32 3.19
CA ASN A 303 5.61 -23.70 2.50
C ASN A 303 5.43 -24.87 1.52
N SER A 304 4.24 -25.49 1.51
CA SER A 304 3.87 -26.54 0.55
C SER A 304 2.35 -26.70 0.47
N PRO A 305 1.82 -27.35 -0.58
CA PRO A 305 0.39 -27.65 -0.66
C PRO A 305 -0.13 -28.52 0.51
N ARG A 306 0.69 -29.42 1.06
CA ARG A 306 0.31 -30.22 2.23
C ARG A 306 0.25 -29.38 3.50
N ASP A 307 1.25 -28.51 3.71
CA ASP A 307 1.26 -27.53 4.82
C ASP A 307 0.06 -26.58 4.73
N ALA A 308 -0.32 -26.15 3.52
CA ALA A 308 -1.51 -25.33 3.31
C ALA A 308 -2.78 -25.99 3.83
N LEU A 309 -2.98 -27.29 3.56
CA LEU A 309 -4.12 -28.04 4.07
C LEU A 309 -4.12 -28.13 5.60
N SER A 310 -2.98 -28.46 6.21
CA SER A 310 -2.85 -28.52 7.68
C SER A 310 -3.09 -27.16 8.33
N ARG A 311 -2.67 -26.06 7.69
CA ARG A 311 -2.92 -24.70 8.18
C ARG A 311 -4.40 -24.33 8.11
N ILE A 312 -5.07 -24.66 7.01
CA ILE A 312 -6.52 -24.46 6.88
C ILE A 312 -7.26 -25.23 7.97
N GLU A 313 -6.88 -26.49 8.21
CA GLU A 313 -7.46 -27.30 9.30
C GLU A 313 -7.31 -26.61 10.66
N ASN A 314 -6.10 -26.14 10.99
CA ASN A 314 -5.87 -25.40 12.24
C ASN A 314 -6.71 -24.11 12.33
N MET A 315 -6.79 -23.33 11.25
CA MET A 315 -7.59 -22.10 11.20
C MET A 315 -9.09 -22.38 11.39
N VAL A 316 -9.59 -23.49 10.85
CA VAL A 316 -10.96 -23.95 11.06
C VAL A 316 -11.19 -24.31 12.53
N LEU A 317 -10.23 -24.98 13.18
CA LEU A 317 -10.32 -25.30 14.60
C LEU A 317 -10.32 -24.04 15.49
N MET A 318 -9.68 -22.95 15.07
CA MET A 318 -9.74 -21.65 15.75
C MET A 318 -11.09 -20.94 15.61
N ALA A 319 -11.94 -21.39 14.68
CA ALA A 319 -13.26 -20.80 14.44
C ALA A 319 -14.33 -21.28 15.43
N SER A 320 -13.97 -22.28 16.26
CA SER A 320 -14.77 -22.95 17.30
C SER A 320 -14.96 -22.12 18.55
#